data_AF-A0A495IE68-F1
#
_entry.id   AF-A0A495IE68-F1
#
_cell.length_a   1.000
_cell.length_b   1.000
_cell.length_c   1.000
_cell.angle_alpha   90.00
_cell.angle_beta   90.00
_cell.angle_gamma   90.00
#
_symmetry.space_group_name_H-M   'P 1'
#
loop_
_entity.id
_entity.type
_entity.pdbx_description
1 polymer ?
#
loop_
_entity_poly.entity_id
_entity_poly.type
_entity_poly.pdbx_seq_one_letter_code
_entity_poly.pdbx_strand_id
1 'polypeptide(L)'
;MSPARTLTFSDGQSLTPTGYVVVGRKPSAERLDDQLDGSSDVDLVTVADDARSISRTHFVLGPYDDLFWVADAGSGNGTRLVYPDGSAFRLEPGTRYEVDPGSRITFGSFWVEVS
;
A
#
# COMPACT_ATOMS: atom_id res chain seq x y z
N MET A 1 -19.68 9.49 9.89
CA MET A 1 -18.23 9.32 10.11
C MET A 1 -17.96 7.86 9.91
N SER A 2 -17.23 7.54 8.85
CA SER A 2 -16.83 6.18 8.54
C SER A 2 -15.69 5.77 9.47
N PRO A 3 -15.62 4.51 9.92
CA PRO A 3 -14.59 4.09 10.86
C PRO A 3 -13.20 4.29 10.24
N ALA A 4 -12.28 4.83 11.03
CA ALA A 4 -10.90 4.98 10.60
C ALA A 4 -10.28 3.59 10.41
N ARG A 5 -9.64 3.37 9.26
CA ARG A 5 -9.04 2.08 8.92
C ARG A 5 -7.60 1.97 9.40
N THR A 6 -7.24 0.79 9.86
CA THR A 6 -5.90 0.46 10.29
C THR A 6 -5.19 -0.37 9.24
N LEU A 7 -3.93 -0.05 9.01
CA LEU A 7 -2.98 -0.84 8.25
C LEU A 7 -2.07 -1.57 9.24
N THR A 8 -2.03 -2.90 9.19
CA THR A 8 -1.15 -3.72 10.04
C THR A 8 -0.16 -4.49 9.18
N PHE A 9 1.12 -4.22 9.38
CA PHE A 9 2.22 -4.78 8.59
C PHE A 9 2.74 -6.07 9.23
N SER A 10 3.25 -6.96 8.39
CA SER A 10 3.83 -8.24 8.81
C SER A 10 5.05 -8.12 9.74
N ASP A 11 5.69 -6.94 9.80
CA ASP A 11 6.80 -6.64 10.70
C ASP A 11 6.33 -6.08 12.07
N GLY A 12 5.02 -5.99 12.28
CA GLY A 12 4.40 -5.49 13.52
C GLY A 12 4.11 -3.99 13.52
N GLN A 13 4.50 -3.24 12.48
CA GLN A 13 4.09 -1.83 12.36
C GLN A 13 2.58 -1.74 12.17
N SER A 14 1.96 -0.70 12.73
CA SER A 14 0.55 -0.41 12.53
C SER A 14 0.32 1.10 12.50
N LEU A 15 -0.56 1.55 11.62
CA LEU A 15 -0.97 2.95 11.54
C LEU A 15 -2.42 3.06 11.10
N THR A 16 -3.04 4.18 11.43
CA THR A 16 -4.39 4.55 10.97
C THR A 16 -4.24 5.81 10.11
N PRO A 17 -4.10 5.67 8.79
CA PRO A 17 -3.83 6.80 7.91
C PRO A 17 -5.01 7.77 7.83
N THR A 18 -4.71 9.06 7.73
CA THR A 18 -5.70 10.11 7.41
C THR A 18 -5.68 10.52 5.94
N GLY A 19 -4.63 10.14 5.21
CA GLY A 19 -4.41 10.48 3.81
C GLY A 19 -3.77 9.32 3.03
N TYR A 20 -2.81 9.66 2.16
CA TYR A 20 -2.10 8.67 1.35
C TYR A 20 -1.01 7.98 2.16
N VAL A 21 -0.68 6.75 1.77
CA VAL A 21 0.44 6.00 2.34
C VAL A 21 1.32 5.50 1.22
N VAL A 22 2.61 5.79 1.31
CA VAL A 22 3.63 5.30 0.37
C VAL A 22 4.54 4.32 1.09
N VAL A 23 4.59 3.09 0.58
CA VAL A 23 5.29 1.99 1.23
C VAL A 23 6.51 1.56 0.43
N GLY A 24 7.62 1.28 1.11
CA GLY A 24 8.78 0.61 0.53
C GLY A 24 9.97 0.59 1.48
N ARG A 25 11.15 0.17 1.01
CA ARG A 25 12.37 0.15 1.87
C ARG A 25 13.06 1.51 2.03
N LYS A 26 12.71 2.47 1.19
CA LYS A 26 13.16 3.87 1.25
C LYS A 26 12.14 4.75 0.49
N PRO A 27 10.92 4.88 1.03
CA PRO A 27 9.80 5.50 0.33
C PRO A 27 10.06 6.99 0.06
N SER A 28 9.51 7.48 -1.05
CA SER A 28 9.49 8.89 -1.42
C SER A 28 8.26 9.17 -2.28
N ALA A 29 7.68 10.37 -2.09
CA ALA A 29 6.53 10.89 -2.84
C ALA A 29 6.92 11.64 -4.13
N GLU A 30 8.20 11.95 -4.35
CA GLU A 30 8.69 12.86 -5.41
C GLU A 30 8.33 12.47 -6.86
N ARG A 31 7.81 11.26 -7.11
CA ARG A 31 7.47 10.77 -8.46
C ARG A 31 6.10 10.12 -8.51
N LEU A 32 5.21 10.52 -7.59
CA LEU A 32 3.89 9.95 -7.41
C LEU A 32 2.78 10.97 -7.60
N ASP A 33 3.03 12.09 -8.30
CA ASP A 33 2.06 13.17 -8.45
C ASP A 33 0.71 12.68 -9.00
N ASP A 34 0.72 11.77 -9.98
CA ASP A 34 -0.47 11.15 -10.56
C ASP A 34 -1.20 10.21 -9.58
N GLN A 35 -0.50 9.60 -8.63
CA GLN A 35 -1.07 8.72 -7.62
C GLN A 35 -1.56 9.47 -6.38
N LEU A 36 -0.97 10.63 -6.07
CA LEU A 36 -1.27 11.39 -4.86
C LEU A 36 -2.33 12.48 -5.07
N ASP A 37 -2.80 12.68 -6.31
CA ASP A 37 -3.79 13.71 -6.69
C ASP A 37 -3.40 15.12 -6.17
N GLY A 38 -2.10 15.41 -6.14
CA GLY A 38 -1.55 16.67 -5.62
C GLY A 38 -1.63 16.84 -4.10
N SER A 39 -1.98 15.80 -3.34
CA SER A 39 -2.03 15.84 -1.88
C SER A 39 -0.64 15.90 -1.25
N SER A 40 -0.53 16.69 -0.18
CA SER A 40 0.64 16.74 0.70
C SER A 40 0.49 15.87 1.96
N ASP A 41 -0.70 15.32 2.22
CA ASP A 41 -0.96 14.44 3.37
C ASP A 41 -0.56 13.01 3.00
N VAL A 42 0.70 12.68 3.27
CA VAL A 42 1.34 11.43 2.84
C VAL A 42 2.18 10.84 3.97
N ASP A 43 1.80 9.65 4.42
CA ASP A 43 2.59 8.82 5.32
C ASP A 43 3.63 8.01 4.53
N LEU A 44 4.91 8.19 4.86
CA LEU A 44 6.00 7.41 4.28
C LEU A 44 6.34 6.22 5.19
N VAL A 45 5.86 5.03 4.84
CA VAL A 45 6.07 3.82 5.65
C VAL A 45 7.26 3.02 5.14
N THR A 46 8.28 2.92 6.00
CA THR A 46 9.51 2.18 5.71
C THR A 46 9.40 0.76 6.25
N VAL A 47 9.53 -0.23 5.36
CA VAL A 47 9.65 -1.65 5.74
C VAL A 47 11.12 -2.07 5.63
N ALA A 48 11.69 -2.57 6.73
CA ALA A 48 13.06 -3.05 6.75
C ALA A 48 13.18 -4.36 5.97
N ASP A 49 13.97 -4.35 4.90
CA ASP A 49 14.09 -5.47 3.97
C ASP A 49 15.56 -5.68 3.56
N ASP A 50 16.30 -6.38 4.42
CA ASP A 50 17.72 -6.68 4.20
C ASP A 50 17.94 -7.55 2.96
N ALA A 51 16.95 -8.41 2.64
CA ALA A 51 16.95 -9.25 1.45
C ALA A 51 16.75 -8.45 0.14
N ARG A 52 16.39 -7.16 0.22
CA ARG A 52 16.12 -6.28 -0.93
C ARG A 52 15.05 -6.86 -1.87
N SER A 53 14.08 -7.56 -1.30
CA SER A 53 12.89 -8.07 -1.97
C SER A 53 11.86 -6.99 -2.33
N ILE A 54 11.99 -5.76 -1.82
CA ILE A 54 11.07 -4.65 -2.07
C ILE A 54 11.78 -3.42 -2.71
N SER A 55 11.08 -2.74 -3.60
CA SER A 55 11.54 -1.46 -4.16
C SER A 55 11.64 -0.35 -3.09
N ARG A 56 12.41 0.71 -3.41
CA ARG A 56 12.52 1.91 -2.56
C ARG A 56 11.15 2.51 -2.27
N THR A 57 10.39 2.76 -3.33
CA THR A 57 8.96 3.02 -3.34
C THR A 57 8.33 1.83 -4.05
N HIS A 58 7.38 1.14 -3.40
CA HIS A 58 6.83 -0.13 -3.87
C HIS A 58 5.38 -0.02 -4.29
N PHE A 59 4.53 0.55 -3.44
CA PHE A 59 3.13 0.80 -3.76
C PHE A 59 2.63 2.04 -3.00
N VAL A 60 1.49 2.54 -3.46
CA VAL A 60 0.75 3.64 -2.85
C VAL A 60 -0.62 3.12 -2.44
N LEU A 61 -1.05 3.52 -1.26
CA LEU A 61 -2.42 3.43 -0.79
C LEU A 61 -3.00 4.84 -0.74
N GLY A 62 -4.26 4.97 -1.11
CA GLY A 62 -4.99 6.23 -0.97
C GLY A 62 -6.43 6.00 -0.55
N PRO A 63 -7.09 7.02 0.03
CA PRO A 63 -8.50 6.93 0.40
C PRO A 63 -9.39 6.82 -0.85
N TYR A 64 -10.48 6.07 -0.73
CA TYR A 64 -11.55 5.96 -1.72
C TYR A 64 -12.90 5.87 -1.01
N ASP A 65 -13.59 6.99 -0.82
CA ASP A 65 -14.78 7.06 0.05
C ASP A 65 -14.51 6.43 1.42
N ASP A 66 -15.22 5.34 1.74
CA ASP A 66 -15.01 4.59 2.95
C ASP A 66 -13.90 3.57 2.82
N LEU A 67 -13.43 3.24 1.61
CA LEU A 67 -12.44 2.23 1.20
C LEU A 67 -11.01 2.81 1.09
N PHE A 68 -10.02 1.92 0.91
CA PHE A 68 -8.73 2.30 0.35
C PHE A 68 -8.66 1.81 -1.09
N TRP A 69 -7.86 2.47 -1.90
CA TRP A 69 -7.33 1.91 -3.14
C TRP A 69 -5.83 1.64 -2.98
N VAL A 70 -5.31 0.66 -3.72
CA VAL A 70 -3.87 0.36 -3.85
C VAL A 70 -3.43 0.46 -5.31
N ALA A 71 -2.22 0.99 -5.54
CA ALA A 71 -1.56 0.94 -6.84
C ALA A 71 -0.08 0.56 -6.67
N ASP A 72 0.40 -0.35 -7.51
CA ASP A 72 1.83 -0.65 -7.60
C ASP A 72 2.59 0.56 -8.18
N ALA A 73 3.71 0.94 -7.57
CA ALA A 73 4.49 2.12 -7.94
C ALA A 73 5.57 1.82 -8.99
N GLY A 74 5.40 0.78 -9.82
CA GLY A 74 6.42 0.29 -10.75
C GLY A 74 7.47 -0.55 -10.03
N SER A 75 7.04 -1.39 -9.09
CA SER A 75 7.94 -2.19 -8.27
C SER A 75 8.61 -3.32 -9.07
N GLY A 76 9.82 -3.72 -8.66
CA GLY A 76 10.58 -4.76 -9.37
C GLY A 76 9.97 -6.15 -9.23
N ASN A 77 9.49 -6.50 -8.03
CA ASN A 77 8.92 -7.82 -7.74
C ASN A 77 7.38 -7.86 -7.85
N GLY A 78 6.75 -6.70 -8.03
CA GLY A 78 5.30 -6.55 -8.12
C GLY A 78 4.59 -6.57 -6.78
N THR A 79 3.37 -6.02 -6.82
CA THR A 79 2.40 -6.04 -5.73
C THR A 79 1.24 -6.96 -6.08
N ARG A 80 0.68 -7.66 -5.09
CA ARG A 80 -0.57 -8.44 -5.25
C ARG A 80 -1.58 -8.06 -4.20
N LEU A 81 -2.85 -8.04 -4.59
CA LEU A 81 -3.98 -7.94 -3.67
C LEU A 81 -4.54 -9.34 -3.44
N VAL A 82 -4.80 -9.67 -2.18
CA VAL A 82 -5.37 -10.93 -1.70
C VAL A 82 -6.63 -10.61 -0.89
N TYR A 83 -7.78 -11.07 -1.35
CA TYR A 83 -9.04 -10.87 -0.67
C TYR A 83 -9.26 -11.88 0.48
N PRO A 84 -10.20 -11.62 1.40
CA PRO A 84 -10.51 -12.53 2.51
C PRO A 84 -10.93 -13.95 2.08
N ASP A 85 -11.49 -14.10 0.88
CA ASP A 85 -11.85 -15.40 0.30
C ASP A 85 -10.65 -16.18 -0.27
N GLY A 86 -9.45 -15.60 -0.21
CA GLY A 86 -8.20 -16.16 -0.70
C GLY A 86 -7.95 -15.92 -2.20
N SER A 87 -8.88 -15.30 -2.92
CA SER A 87 -8.64 -14.89 -4.30
C SER A 87 -7.54 -13.82 -4.35
N ALA A 88 -6.68 -13.91 -5.36
CA ALA A 88 -5.51 -13.05 -5.44
C ALA A 88 -5.11 -12.76 -6.89
N PHE A 89 -4.71 -11.52 -7.14
CA PHE A 89 -4.22 -11.08 -8.44
C PHE A 89 -3.08 -10.09 -8.31
N ARG A 90 -2.25 -10.00 -9.36
CA ARG A 90 -1.14 -9.05 -9.42
C ARG A 90 -1.66 -7.71 -9.93
N LEU A 91 -1.19 -6.62 -9.35
CA LEU A 91 -1.59 -5.27 -9.76
C LEU A 91 -0.81 -4.86 -11.02
N GLU A 92 -1.48 -4.17 -11.93
CA GLU A 92 -0.80 -3.44 -12.99
C GLU A 92 -0.20 -2.14 -12.44
N PRO A 93 1.08 -1.81 -12.78
CA PRO A 93 1.72 -0.59 -12.30
C PRO A 93 0.90 0.68 -12.60
N GLY A 94 0.76 1.54 -11.59
CA GLY A 94 0.03 2.80 -11.66
C GLY A 94 -1.49 2.67 -11.71
N THR A 95 -2.05 1.46 -11.84
CA THR A 95 -3.49 1.25 -11.84
C THR A 95 -4.00 1.14 -10.41
N ARG A 96 -5.08 1.87 -10.08
CA ARG A 96 -5.72 1.85 -8.77
C ARG A 96 -6.71 0.69 -8.69
N TYR A 97 -6.65 -0.08 -7.61
CA TYR A 97 -7.56 -1.18 -7.31
C TYR A 97 -8.15 -0.98 -5.91
N GLU A 98 -9.45 -1.17 -5.77
CA GLU A 98 -10.13 -1.10 -4.47
C GLU A 98 -9.65 -2.21 -3.53
N VAL A 99 -9.53 -1.87 -2.25
CA VAL A 99 -9.08 -2.75 -1.18
C VAL A 99 -10.20 -2.90 -0.16
N ASP A 100 -10.82 -4.07 -0.17
CA ASP A 100 -11.86 -4.41 0.79
C ASP A 100 -11.27 -4.60 2.20
N PRO A 101 -12.03 -4.30 3.27
CA PRO A 101 -11.65 -4.66 4.63
C PRO A 101 -11.33 -6.17 4.75
N GLY A 102 -10.28 -6.48 5.50
CA GLY A 102 -9.73 -7.83 5.65
C GLY A 102 -8.81 -8.26 4.51
N SER A 103 -8.67 -7.48 3.44
CA SER A 103 -7.74 -7.79 2.36
C SER A 103 -6.28 -7.60 2.80
N ARG A 104 -5.39 -8.35 2.16
CA ARG A 104 -3.94 -8.21 2.29
C ARG A 104 -3.31 -7.76 0.99
N ILE A 105 -2.37 -6.83 1.11
CA ILE A 105 -1.47 -6.44 0.03
C ILE A 105 -0.14 -7.11 0.30
N THR A 106 0.28 -8.00 -0.59
CA THR A 106 1.56 -8.73 -0.46
C THR A 106 2.60 -8.15 -1.41
N PHE A 107 3.83 -7.99 -0.93
CA PHE A 107 4.94 -7.35 -1.64
C PHE A 107 6.28 -7.89 -1.13
N GLY A 108 7.11 -8.43 -2.03
CA GLY A 108 8.31 -9.15 -1.62
C GLY A 108 7.99 -10.28 -0.63
N SER A 109 8.66 -10.29 0.53
CA SER A 109 8.40 -11.25 1.62
C SER A 109 7.44 -10.73 2.69
N PHE A 110 6.81 -9.58 2.45
CA PHE A 110 6.01 -8.84 3.43
C PHE A 110 4.55 -8.76 2.99
N TRP A 111 3.71 -8.36 3.94
CA TRP A 111 2.32 -8.04 3.68
C TRP A 111 1.84 -6.93 4.60
N VAL A 112 0.78 -6.25 4.18
CA VAL A 112 -0.01 -5.35 5.01
C VAL A 112 -1.49 -5.77 4.91
N GLU A 113 -2.15 -5.86 6.05
CA GLU A 113 -3.59 -6.11 6.15
C GLU A 113 -4.33 -4.79 6.38
N VAL A 114 -5.49 -4.67 5.76
CA VAL A 114 -6.39 -3.51 5.91
C VAL A 114 -7.58 -3.92 6.77
N SER A 115 -7.80 -3.28 7.91
CA SER A 115 -8.94 -3.54 8.82
C SER A 115 -9.76 -2.29 9.09
#